data_AF-U2B432-F1
#
_entry.id   AF-U2B432-F1
#
_cell.length_a   1.000
_cell.length_b   1.000
_cell.length_c   1.000
_cell.angle_alpha   90.00
_cell.angle_beta   90.00
_cell.angle_gamma   90.00
#
_symmetry.space_group_name_H-M   'P 1'
#
loop_
_entity.id
_entity.type
_entity.pdbx_description
1 polymer ?
#
loop_
_entity_poly.entity_id
_entity_poly.type
_entity_poly.pdbx_seq_one_letter_code
_entity_poly.pdbx_strand_id
1 'polypeptide(L)'
;MIRQLSLLALLVASTAFSFADSGVSGCAAKRQTLQEKIEIARQHHNPDQVAGLQQALAQVEAHCHDGALQAERQAEIDEARQEIEQREMDLRDALSKGDPDKIAKRQAKLAEARAELEQAEAELAR
;
A
#
# COMPACT_ATOMS: atom_id res chain seq x y z
N MET A 1 22.70 -49.94 35.85
CA MET A 1 22.75 -49.96 34.38
C MET A 1 22.10 -48.68 33.88
N ILE A 2 22.88 -47.61 33.70
CA ILE A 2 22.37 -46.31 33.25
C ILE A 2 23.34 -45.83 32.17
N ARG A 3 22.94 -45.96 30.91
CA ARG A 3 23.60 -45.34 29.75
C ARG A 3 22.71 -45.60 28.55
N GLN A 4 21.99 -44.56 28.09
CA GLN A 4 22.26 -43.91 26.81
C GLN A 4 21.24 -42.77 26.63
N LEU A 5 21.77 -41.55 26.69
CA LEU A 5 21.10 -40.33 26.27
C LEU A 5 20.78 -40.44 24.78
N SER A 6 19.50 -40.50 24.42
CA SER A 6 19.05 -40.34 23.04
C SER A 6 18.53 -38.91 22.85
N LEU A 7 19.45 -38.00 22.57
CA LEU A 7 19.17 -36.69 21.99
C LEU A 7 19.07 -36.88 20.48
N LEU A 8 17.85 -37.08 19.96
CA LEU A 8 17.59 -36.92 18.53
C LEU A 8 17.07 -35.49 18.30
N ALA A 9 17.99 -34.57 18.04
CA ALA A 9 17.66 -33.24 17.57
C ALA A 9 17.25 -33.34 16.09
N LEU A 10 15.95 -33.29 15.83
CA LEU A 10 15.41 -33.19 14.48
C LEU A 10 15.57 -31.73 14.00
N LEU A 11 16.64 -31.47 13.26
CA LEU A 11 16.86 -30.20 12.55
C LEU A 11 15.82 -30.08 11.43
N VAL A 12 14.75 -29.33 11.68
CA VAL A 12 13.85 -28.84 10.65
C VAL A 12 14.56 -27.67 9.97
N ALA A 13 15.18 -27.93 8.83
CA ALA A 13 15.65 -26.88 7.94
C ALA A 13 14.44 -26.26 7.24
N SER A 14 13.87 -25.22 7.85
CA SER A 14 12.89 -24.36 7.19
C SER A 14 13.62 -23.56 6.12
N THR A 15 13.53 -24.00 4.86
CA THR A 15 13.87 -23.15 3.73
C THR A 15 12.82 -22.05 3.63
N ALA A 16 13.15 -20.88 4.19
CA ALA A 16 12.41 -19.66 3.90
C ALA A 16 12.57 -19.38 2.40
N PHE A 17 11.53 -19.66 1.62
CA PHE A 17 11.37 -19.10 0.29
C PHE A 17 11.19 -17.59 0.48
N SER A 18 12.27 -16.83 0.29
CA SER A 18 12.18 -15.39 0.11
C SER A 18 11.50 -15.16 -1.24
N PHE A 19 10.22 -14.79 -1.23
CA PHE A 19 9.61 -14.17 -2.39
C PHE A 19 10.30 -12.82 -2.58
N ALA A 20 11.08 -12.70 -3.64
CA ALA A 20 11.55 -11.41 -4.11
C ALA A 20 10.31 -10.59 -4.44
N ASP A 21 10.14 -9.48 -3.74
CA ASP A 21 9.17 -8.44 -4.11
C ASP A 21 9.66 -7.84 -5.43
N SER A 22 9.22 -8.43 -6.54
CA SER A 22 9.35 -7.81 -7.86
C SER A 22 8.70 -6.43 -7.72
N GLY A 23 9.45 -5.35 -7.95
CA GLY A 23 9.05 -3.94 -7.74
C GLY A 23 7.88 -3.43 -8.60
N VAL A 24 6.93 -4.31 -8.91
CA VAL A 24 5.63 -4.07 -9.48
C VAL A 24 4.65 -4.22 -8.31
N SER A 25 4.00 -3.14 -7.87
CA SER A 25 2.87 -3.15 -6.93
C SER A 25 1.55 -3.10 -7.71
N GLY A 26 0.40 -3.11 -7.02
CA GLY A 26 -0.91 -2.89 -7.65
C GLY A 26 -1.41 -4.06 -8.52
N CYS A 27 -2.25 -3.74 -9.50
CA CYS A 27 -2.94 -4.73 -10.34
C CYS A 27 -1.97 -5.54 -11.20
N ALA A 28 -0.87 -4.95 -11.66
CA ALA A 28 0.16 -5.66 -12.41
C ALA A 28 0.85 -6.75 -11.56
N ALA A 29 1.21 -6.45 -10.31
CA ALA A 29 1.76 -7.42 -9.36
C ALA A 29 0.81 -8.61 -9.13
N LYS A 30 -0.46 -8.30 -8.89
CA LYS A 30 -1.52 -9.30 -8.69
C LYS A 30 -1.66 -10.21 -9.90
N ARG A 31 -1.63 -9.66 -11.12
CA ARG A 31 -1.69 -10.45 -12.36
C ARG A 31 -0.49 -11.38 -12.47
N GLN A 32 0.73 -10.87 -12.25
CA GLN A 32 1.94 -11.68 -12.32
C GLN A 32 1.92 -12.83 -11.30
N THR A 33 1.57 -12.54 -10.03
CA THR A 33 1.44 -13.58 -8.99
C THR A 33 0.42 -14.66 -9.37
N LEU A 34 -0.71 -14.28 -9.98
CA LEU A 34 -1.71 -15.24 -10.42
C LEU A 34 -1.20 -16.10 -11.59
N GLN A 35 -0.46 -15.50 -12.54
CA GLN A 35 0.16 -16.22 -13.65
C GLN A 35 1.19 -17.25 -13.16
N GLU A 36 2.09 -16.86 -12.25
CA GLU A 36 3.07 -17.77 -11.63
C GLU A 36 2.38 -18.94 -10.91
N LYS A 37 1.30 -18.66 -10.15
CA LYS A 37 0.51 -19.71 -9.48
C LYS A 37 -0.16 -20.66 -10.47
N ILE A 38 -0.64 -20.16 -11.62
CA ILE A 38 -1.23 -21.00 -12.68
C ILE A 38 -0.16 -21.93 -13.25
N GLU A 39 1.04 -21.43 -13.52
CA GLU A 39 2.15 -22.25 -14.03
C GLU A 39 2.53 -23.37 -13.05
N ILE A 40 2.64 -23.04 -11.76
CA ILE A 40 2.90 -24.01 -10.70
C ILE A 40 1.77 -25.07 -10.64
N ALA A 41 0.50 -24.65 -10.62
CA ALA A 41 -0.64 -25.56 -10.57
C ALA A 41 -0.70 -26.51 -11.79
N ARG A 42 -0.28 -26.03 -12.97
CA ARG A 42 -0.16 -26.86 -14.19
C ARG A 42 0.92 -27.92 -14.05
N GLN A 43 2.10 -27.56 -13.51
CA GLN A 43 3.20 -28.50 -13.28
C GLN A 43 2.82 -29.62 -12.30
N HIS A 44 1.95 -29.30 -11.33
CA HIS A 44 1.44 -30.26 -10.35
C HIS A 44 0.19 -31.04 -10.83
N HIS A 45 -0.23 -30.88 -12.09
CA HIS A 45 -1.42 -31.55 -12.65
C HIS A 45 -2.70 -31.33 -11.82
N ASN A 46 -2.91 -30.12 -11.31
CA ASN A 46 -4.09 -29.77 -10.51
C ASN A 46 -5.09 -28.89 -11.31
N PRO A 47 -5.98 -29.50 -12.12
CA PRO A 47 -6.84 -28.77 -13.05
C PRO A 47 -7.86 -27.87 -12.35
N ASP A 48 -8.39 -28.28 -11.20
CA ASP A 48 -9.37 -27.48 -10.44
C ASP A 48 -8.73 -26.20 -9.91
N GLN A 49 -7.49 -26.29 -9.42
CA GLN A 49 -6.73 -25.13 -8.98
C GLN A 49 -6.40 -24.19 -10.15
N VAL A 50 -6.05 -24.74 -11.31
CA VAL A 50 -5.82 -23.94 -12.52
C VAL A 50 -7.08 -23.17 -12.91
N ALA A 51 -8.25 -23.83 -12.92
CA ALA A 51 -9.52 -23.19 -13.27
C ALA A 51 -9.86 -22.04 -12.31
N GLY A 52 -9.72 -22.26 -11.00
CA GLY A 52 -9.96 -21.21 -10.00
C GLY A 52 -9.02 -20.02 -10.14
N LEU A 53 -7.73 -20.27 -10.39
CA LEU A 53 -6.74 -19.20 -10.59
C LEU A 53 -6.96 -18.42 -11.89
N GLN A 54 -7.39 -19.10 -12.97
CA GLN A 54 -7.76 -18.44 -14.22
C GLN A 54 -8.99 -17.55 -14.06
N GLN A 55 -9.99 -17.98 -13.29
CA GLN A 55 -11.13 -17.14 -12.94
C GLN A 55 -10.70 -15.92 -12.13
N ALA A 56 -9.80 -16.10 -11.14
CA ALA A 56 -9.26 -14.99 -10.36
C ALA A 56 -8.48 -14.00 -11.24
N LEU A 57 -7.67 -14.49 -12.19
CA LEU A 57 -6.95 -13.66 -13.14
C LEU A 57 -7.92 -12.84 -14.02
N ALA A 58 -8.96 -13.49 -14.57
CA ALA A 58 -9.97 -12.81 -15.37
C ALA A 58 -10.69 -11.70 -14.57
N GLN A 59 -10.96 -11.93 -13.29
CA GLN A 59 -11.55 -10.89 -12.42
C GLN A 59 -10.59 -9.72 -12.18
N VAL A 60 -9.30 -9.98 -12.00
CA VAL A 60 -8.29 -8.92 -11.88
C VAL A 60 -8.17 -8.15 -13.19
N GLU A 61 -8.16 -8.82 -14.35
CA GLU A 61 -8.10 -8.16 -15.67
C GLU A 61 -9.36 -7.34 -15.97
N ALA A 62 -10.54 -7.81 -15.52
CA ALA A 62 -11.81 -7.12 -15.76
C ALA A 62 -12.06 -5.93 -14.81
N HIS A 63 -11.52 -5.97 -13.60
CA HIS A 63 -11.91 -5.03 -12.54
C HIS A 63 -10.77 -4.30 -11.84
N CYS A 64 -9.54 -4.79 -11.91
CA CYS A 64 -8.41 -4.14 -11.28
C CYS A 64 -7.86 -3.05 -12.19
N HIS A 65 -8.21 -1.79 -11.89
CA HIS A 65 -7.75 -0.62 -12.62
C HIS A 65 -6.92 0.26 -11.70
N ASP A 66 -5.59 0.19 -11.81
CA ASP A 66 -4.70 1.09 -11.07
C ASP A 66 -5.00 2.57 -11.39
N GLY A 67 -5.51 2.86 -12.59
CA GLY A 67 -5.87 4.22 -13.02
C GLY A 67 -7.03 4.85 -12.23
N ALA A 68 -7.99 4.06 -11.73
CA ALA A 68 -9.07 4.59 -10.90
C ALA A 68 -8.55 4.99 -9.52
N LEU A 69 -7.72 4.14 -8.91
CA LEU A 69 -7.07 4.42 -7.63
C LEU A 69 -6.07 5.58 -7.74
N GLN A 70 -5.32 5.67 -8.83
CA GLN A 70 -4.44 6.82 -9.09
C GLN A 70 -5.24 8.12 -9.25
N ALA A 71 -6.38 8.10 -9.94
CA ALA A 71 -7.22 9.28 -10.08
C ALA A 71 -7.81 9.75 -8.74
N GLU A 72 -8.23 8.82 -7.89
CA GLU A 72 -8.69 9.10 -6.52
C GLU A 72 -7.59 9.77 -5.69
N ARG A 73 -6.38 9.18 -5.65
CA ARG A 73 -5.24 9.75 -4.92
C ARG A 73 -4.78 11.11 -5.47
N GLN A 74 -4.88 11.31 -6.78
CA GLN A 74 -4.60 12.62 -7.37
C GLN A 74 -5.64 13.67 -6.95
N ALA A 75 -6.91 13.28 -6.82
CA ALA A 75 -7.95 14.17 -6.31
C ALA A 75 -7.71 14.54 -4.83
N GLU A 76 -7.24 13.61 -4.00
CA GLU A 76 -6.86 13.89 -2.61
C GLU A 76 -5.70 14.89 -2.52
N ILE A 77 -4.69 14.78 -3.40
CA ILE A 77 -3.60 15.76 -3.50
C ILE A 77 -4.13 17.15 -3.87
N ASP A 78 -5.06 17.22 -4.82
CA ASP A 78 -5.65 18.49 -5.27
C ASP A 78 -6.49 19.12 -4.15
N GLU A 79 -7.23 18.32 -3.39
CA GLU A 79 -7.99 18.77 -2.21
C GLU A 79 -7.06 19.28 -1.10
N ALA A 80 -6.00 18.54 -0.77
CA ALA A 80 -5.02 18.95 0.25
C ALA A 80 -4.31 20.27 -0.12
N ARG A 81 -4.02 20.48 -1.42
CA ARG A 81 -3.47 21.76 -1.93
C ARG A 81 -4.45 22.92 -1.73
N GLN A 82 -5.72 22.72 -2.05
CA GLN A 82 -6.76 23.72 -1.81
C GLN A 82 -6.92 24.04 -0.31
N GLU A 83 -6.84 23.02 0.55
CA GLU A 83 -6.87 23.24 1.99
C GLU A 83 -5.69 24.09 2.46
N ILE A 84 -4.46 23.81 1.99
CA ILE A 84 -3.28 24.64 2.32
C ILE A 84 -3.52 26.10 1.94
N GLU A 85 -4.00 26.38 0.72
CA GLU A 85 -4.30 27.74 0.29
C GLU A 85 -5.30 28.45 1.23
N GLN A 86 -6.36 27.74 1.62
CA GLN A 86 -7.35 28.24 2.56
C GLN A 86 -6.75 28.48 3.96
N ARG A 87 -5.91 27.57 4.47
CA ARG A 87 -5.25 27.72 5.78
C ARG A 87 -4.26 28.87 5.79
N GLU A 88 -3.57 29.12 4.68
CA GLU A 88 -2.69 30.29 4.53
C GLU A 88 -3.48 31.60 4.53
N MET A 89 -4.66 31.64 3.89
CA MET A 89 -5.57 32.79 3.98
C MET A 89 -6.05 33.02 5.42
N ASP A 90 -6.49 31.98 6.11
CA ASP A 90 -6.94 32.06 7.50
C ASP A 90 -5.82 32.56 8.42
N LEU A 91 -4.58 32.13 8.19
CA LEU A 91 -3.42 32.58 8.94
C LEU A 91 -3.11 34.05 8.67
N ARG A 92 -3.16 34.49 7.40
CA ARG A 92 -2.98 35.92 7.05
C ARG A 92 -4.01 36.82 7.73
N ASP A 93 -5.28 36.39 7.75
CA ASP A 93 -6.35 37.10 8.45
C ASP A 93 -6.09 37.17 9.97
N ALA A 94 -5.69 36.06 10.59
CA ALA A 94 -5.33 36.05 12.02
C ALA A 94 -4.14 36.96 12.35
N LEU A 95 -3.10 36.96 11.51
CA LEU A 95 -1.94 37.86 11.63
C LEU A 95 -2.37 39.33 11.56
N SER A 96 -3.28 39.68 10.65
CA SER A 96 -3.80 41.06 10.52
C SER A 96 -4.56 41.54 11.76
N LYS A 97 -5.19 40.62 12.48
CA LYS A 97 -5.98 40.89 13.70
C LYS A 97 -5.12 40.90 14.97
N GLY A 98 -3.92 40.32 14.92
CA GLY A 98 -2.95 40.35 16.02
C GLY A 98 -3.33 39.50 17.25
N ASP A 99 -4.24 38.54 17.11
CA ASP A 99 -4.65 37.64 18.19
C ASP A 99 -3.68 36.43 18.26
N PRO A 100 -2.79 36.36 19.28
CA PRO A 100 -1.73 35.36 19.33
C PRO A 100 -2.26 33.93 19.43
N ASP A 101 -3.36 33.71 20.15
CA ASP A 101 -3.95 32.38 20.31
C ASP A 101 -4.54 31.88 18.99
N LYS A 102 -5.20 32.78 18.24
CA LYS A 102 -5.69 32.46 16.89
C LYS A 102 -4.54 32.21 15.93
N ILE A 103 -3.48 33.02 15.96
CA ILE A 103 -2.31 32.83 15.10
C ILE A 103 -1.70 31.45 15.34
N ALA A 104 -1.46 31.07 16.61
CA ALA A 104 -0.90 29.77 16.95
C ALA A 104 -1.80 28.62 16.46
N LYS A 105 -3.13 28.74 16.65
CA LYS A 105 -4.10 27.75 16.16
C LYS A 105 -4.09 27.62 14.64
N ARG A 106 -3.98 28.73 13.90
CA ARG A 106 -3.94 28.70 12.42
C ARG A 106 -2.61 28.15 11.89
N GLN A 107 -1.50 28.44 12.54
CA GLN A 107 -0.20 27.83 12.21
C GLN A 107 -0.24 26.31 12.38
N ALA A 108 -0.81 25.82 13.48
CA ALA A 108 -0.97 24.38 13.71
C ALA A 108 -1.82 23.72 12.61
N LYS A 109 -2.95 24.35 12.23
CA LYS A 109 -3.81 23.84 11.15
C LYS A 109 -3.15 23.87 9.77
N LEU A 110 -2.33 24.88 9.49
CA LEU A 110 -1.54 24.90 8.25
C LEU A 110 -0.47 23.80 8.24
N ALA A 111 0.15 23.50 9.39
CA ALA A 111 1.11 22.41 9.49
C ALA A 111 0.46 21.04 9.30
N GLU A 112 -0.74 20.84 9.87
CA GLU A 112 -1.56 19.63 9.68
C GLU A 112 -1.90 19.41 8.20
N ALA A 113 -2.43 20.42 7.51
CA ALA A 113 -2.74 20.33 6.07
C ALA A 113 -1.50 20.02 5.20
N ARG A 114 -0.33 20.55 5.56
CA ARG A 114 0.93 20.24 4.87
C ARG A 114 1.35 18.78 5.08
N ALA A 115 1.18 18.24 6.28
CA ALA A 115 1.45 16.83 6.55
C ALA A 115 0.49 15.91 5.80
N GLU A 116 -0.79 16.30 5.67
CA GLU A 116 -1.78 15.57 4.87
C GLU A 116 -1.41 15.55 3.38
N LEU A 117 -0.94 16.68 2.83
CA LEU A 117 -0.42 16.72 1.46
C LEU A 117 0.78 15.78 1.28
N GLU A 118 1.75 15.80 2.19
CA GLU A 118 2.91 14.90 2.14
C GLU A 118 2.49 13.42 2.18
N GLN A 119 1.47 13.08 2.97
CA GLN A 119 0.92 11.74 3.01
C GLN A 119 0.24 11.36 1.69
N ALA A 120 -0.60 12.25 1.14
CA ALA A 120 -1.29 12.00 -0.13
C ALA A 120 -0.31 11.83 -1.30
N GLU A 121 0.77 12.64 -1.35
CA GLU A 121 1.84 12.49 -2.33
C GLU A 121 2.61 11.16 -2.16
N ALA A 122 2.84 10.71 -0.92
CA ALA A 122 3.43 9.42 -0.65
C ALA A 122 2.52 8.24 -1.03
N GLU A 123 1.19 8.39 -0.87
CA GLU A 123 0.22 7.37 -1.26
C GLU A 123 0.05 7.26 -2.77
N LEU A 124 0.10 8.39 -3.50
CA LEU A 124 0.08 8.38 -4.96
C LEU A 124 1.23 7.55 -5.54
N ALA A 125 2.40 7.58 -4.90
CA ALA A 125 3.61 6.88 -5.30
C ALA A 125 3.62 5.37 -4.98
N ARG A 126 2.60 4.83 -4.29
CA ARG A 126 2.46 3.41 -3.94
C ARG A 126 1.64 2.60 -4.95
#